data_AF-A0A0F9JZU6-F1
#
_entry.id   AF-A0A0F9JZU6-F1
#
_cell.length_a   1.000
_cell.length_b   1.000
_cell.length_c   1.000
_cell.angle_alpha   90.00
_cell.angle_beta   90.00
_cell.angle_gamma   90.00
#
_symmetry.space_group_name_H-M   'P 1'
#
loop_
_entity.id
_entity.type
_entity.pdbx_description
1 polymer ?
#
loop_
_entity_poly.entity_id
_entity_poly.type
_entity_poly.pdbx_seq_one_letter_code
_entity_poly.pdbx_strand_id
1 'polypeptide(L)'
;MYHRKSLLLIGILTVVVIFSSVQIANAVQYLPLWDKSGYKIGEYGTVTVQDYKQNTNMQIKNSIYVTVKSNSFEHGLTLHLLETEINSGVFSGQIGF
;
A
#
# COMPACT_ATOMS: atom_id res chain seq x y z
N MET A 1 -13.95 1.02 -66.80
CA MET A 1 -14.45 0.19 -65.69
C MET A 1 -13.25 -0.48 -65.02
N TYR A 2 -12.67 0.17 -64.00
CA TYR A 2 -11.48 -0.31 -63.26
C TYR A 2 -11.75 -0.08 -61.77
N HIS A 3 -12.16 -1.11 -61.04
CA HIS A 3 -12.37 -1.05 -59.59
C HIS A 3 -11.02 -1.23 -58.90
N ARG A 4 -10.38 -0.13 -58.48
CA ARG A 4 -9.28 -0.22 -57.52
C ARG A 4 -9.86 -0.54 -56.14
N LYS A 5 -9.58 -1.76 -55.69
CA LYS A 5 -9.85 -2.24 -54.34
C LYS A 5 -9.14 -1.34 -53.34
N SER A 6 -9.89 -0.65 -52.48
CA SER A 6 -9.34 0.03 -51.31
C SER A 6 -9.57 -0.88 -50.10
N LEU A 7 -8.57 -1.71 -49.78
CA LEU A 7 -8.51 -2.40 -48.49
C LEU A 7 -8.14 -1.34 -47.44
N LEU A 8 -9.10 -0.92 -46.62
CA LEU A 8 -8.80 -0.13 -45.42
C LEU A 8 -8.08 -1.05 -44.44
N LEU A 9 -6.74 -0.96 -44.40
CA LEU A 9 -5.99 -1.45 -43.24
C LEU A 9 -6.36 -0.55 -42.05
N ILE A 10 -7.28 -1.01 -41.21
CA ILE A 10 -7.42 -0.48 -39.86
C ILE A 10 -6.20 -1.01 -39.12
N GLY A 11 -5.11 -0.24 -39.14
CA GLY A 11 -3.96 -0.50 -38.31
C GLY A 11 -4.43 -0.49 -36.85
N ILE A 12 -4.57 -1.66 -36.25
CA ILE A 12 -4.77 -1.77 -34.81
C ILE A 12 -3.52 -1.15 -34.18
N LEU A 13 -3.69 0.01 -33.55
CA LEU A 13 -2.66 0.62 -32.72
C LEU A 13 -2.44 -0.32 -31.53
N THR A 14 -1.46 -1.21 -31.63
CA THR A 14 -1.03 -2.02 -30.50
C THR A 14 -0.29 -1.11 -29.51
N VAL A 15 -0.97 -0.76 -28.42
CA VAL A 15 -0.30 -0.18 -27.27
C VAL A 15 0.48 -1.30 -26.59
N VAL A 16 1.75 -1.45 -26.94
CA VAL A 16 2.67 -2.30 -26.16
C VAL A 16 2.98 -1.54 -24.88
N VAL A 17 2.28 -1.86 -23.79
CA VAL A 17 2.67 -1.38 -22.47
C VAL A 17 3.90 -2.18 -22.04
N ILE A 18 5.08 -1.64 -22.33
CA ILE A 18 6.32 -2.17 -21.78
C ILE A 18 6.37 -1.75 -20.32
N PHE A 19 6.02 -2.65 -19.40
CA PHE A 19 6.37 -2.46 -18.00
C PHE A 19 7.86 -2.72 -17.84
N SER A 20 8.68 -1.68 -17.95
CA SER A 20 10.04 -1.73 -17.45
C SER A 20 9.97 -1.80 -15.93
N SER A 21 10.48 -2.89 -15.35
CA SER A 21 10.77 -2.94 -13.93
C SER A 21 12.27 -2.84 -13.72
N VAL A 22 12.63 -2.62 -12.45
CA VAL A 22 13.97 -2.72 -11.86
C VAL A 22 14.70 -1.39 -11.72
N GLN A 23 14.74 -0.90 -10.47
CA GLN A 23 15.97 -0.76 -9.68
C GLN A 23 15.60 -0.87 -8.19
N ILE A 24 15.95 -1.97 -7.52
CA ILE A 24 16.01 -2.03 -6.06
C ILE A 24 17.40 -1.55 -5.66
N ALA A 25 17.48 -0.32 -5.15
CA ALA A 25 18.61 0.09 -4.32
C ALA A 25 18.18 0.49 -2.89
N ASN A 26 16.85 0.57 -2.61
CA ASN A 26 16.23 0.77 -1.29
C ASN A 26 14.72 0.39 -1.32
N ALA A 27 14.35 -0.77 -1.87
CA ALA A 27 12.93 -1.06 -2.16
C ALA A 27 12.13 -1.43 -0.91
N VAL A 28 11.16 -0.56 -0.62
CA VAL A 28 9.88 -0.76 0.07
C VAL A 28 10.00 -1.34 1.48
N GLN A 29 10.03 -0.49 2.49
CA GLN A 29 9.89 -0.94 3.88
C GLN A 29 8.62 -0.30 4.43
N TYR A 30 7.63 -1.10 4.85
CA TYR A 30 6.44 -0.66 5.60
C TYR A 30 5.18 -0.34 4.76
N LEU A 31 4.76 -1.25 3.87
CA LEU A 31 3.34 -1.25 3.50
C LEU A 31 2.53 -1.77 4.69
N PRO A 32 1.48 -1.05 5.14
CA PRO A 32 0.59 -1.55 6.17
C PRO A 32 -0.14 -2.80 5.66
N LEU A 33 -0.15 -3.85 6.48
CA LEU A 33 -1.01 -5.02 6.27
C LEU A 33 -2.35 -4.74 6.94
N TRP A 34 -3.41 -4.87 6.15
CA TRP A 34 -4.80 -4.78 6.61
C TRP A 34 -5.36 -6.18 6.78
N ASP A 35 -6.19 -6.40 7.81
CA ASP A 35 -6.85 -7.70 8.03
C ASP A 35 -7.92 -8.01 6.97
N LYS A 36 -8.45 -6.98 6.30
CA LYS A 36 -9.42 -7.10 5.20
C LYS A 36 -9.09 -6.18 4.03
N SER A 37 -9.63 -6.52 2.86
CA SER A 37 -9.54 -5.70 1.64
C SER A 37 -10.50 -4.51 1.61
N GLY A 38 -11.44 -4.43 2.56
CA GLY A 38 -12.39 -3.32 2.68
C GLY A 38 -13.25 -3.42 3.94
N TYR A 39 -13.84 -2.29 4.32
CA TYR A 39 -14.66 -2.13 5.52
C TYR A 39 -15.93 -1.36 5.21
N LYS A 40 -17.01 -1.68 5.92
CA LYS A 40 -18.25 -0.91 5.93
C LYS A 40 -18.20 0.14 7.05
N ILE A 41 -19.06 1.15 6.94
CA ILE A 41 -19.27 2.12 8.02
C ILE A 41 -19.72 1.37 9.29
N GLY A 42 -19.09 1.69 10.42
CA GLY A 42 -19.26 1.04 11.72
C GLY A 42 -18.34 -0.17 11.95
N GLU A 43 -17.55 -0.59 10.96
CA GLU A 43 -16.57 -1.66 11.13
C GLU A 43 -15.20 -1.11 11.57
N TYR A 44 -14.40 -2.01 12.14
CA TYR A 44 -13.02 -1.74 12.53
C TYR A 44 -12.06 -2.54 11.67
N GLY A 45 -10.96 -1.89 11.27
CA GLY A 45 -9.82 -2.52 10.63
C GLY A 45 -8.61 -2.53 11.54
N THR A 46 -7.83 -3.60 11.44
CA THR A 46 -6.53 -3.77 12.10
C THR A 46 -5.44 -3.48 11.09
N VAL A 47 -4.56 -2.55 11.45
CA VAL A 47 -3.35 -2.25 10.69
C VAL A 47 -2.15 -2.90 11.37
N THR A 48 -1.28 -3.52 10.59
CA THR A 48 0.00 -4.07 11.06
C THR A 48 1.15 -3.50 10.25
N VAL A 49 2.18 -3.02 10.94
CA VAL A 49 3.40 -2.45 10.37
C VAL A 49 4.60 -3.15 10.99
N GLN A 50 5.52 -3.63 10.16
CA GLN A 50 6.76 -4.24 10.64
C GLN A 50 7.93 -3.29 10.46
N ASP A 51 8.40 -2.63 11.51
CA ASP A 51 9.54 -1.70 11.50
C ASP A 51 10.58 -2.00 12.59
N TYR A 52 11.59 -2.77 12.24
CA TYR A 52 12.71 -3.10 13.15
C TYR A 52 13.55 -1.90 13.59
N LYS A 53 13.50 -0.76 12.89
CA LYS A 53 14.25 0.44 13.29
C LYS A 53 13.56 1.17 14.45
N GLN A 54 12.25 1.02 14.58
CA GLN A 54 11.46 1.64 15.64
C GLN A 54 11.36 0.77 16.90
N ASN A 55 11.78 -0.49 16.81
CA ASN A 55 12.04 -1.35 17.97
C ASN A 55 13.35 -0.94 18.66
N THR A 56 13.27 0.16 19.42
CA THR A 56 14.42 0.85 20.02
C THR A 56 14.73 0.37 21.44
N ASN A 57 13.79 -0.28 22.12
CA ASN A 57 13.99 -0.80 23.46
C ASN A 57 13.53 -2.26 23.56
N MET A 58 14.51 -3.16 23.64
CA MET A 58 14.30 -4.60 23.65
C MET A 58 13.65 -5.15 24.94
N GLN A 59 13.33 -4.30 25.93
CA GLN A 59 12.77 -4.71 27.23
C GLN A 59 11.30 -4.31 27.42
N ILE A 60 10.77 -3.46 26.54
CA ILE A 60 9.37 -3.01 26.59
C ILE A 60 8.77 -3.10 25.20
N LYS A 61 7.45 -2.94 25.12
CA LYS A 61 6.79 -2.70 23.84
C LYS A 61 7.00 -1.24 23.44
N ASN A 62 7.62 -1.02 22.28
CA ASN A 62 7.69 0.28 21.66
C ASN A 62 6.34 0.66 21.02
N SER A 63 6.19 1.95 20.71
CA SER A 63 5.03 2.46 19.99
C SER A 63 5.43 3.45 18.93
N ILE A 64 4.64 3.50 17.85
CA ILE A 64 4.86 4.40 16.71
C ILE A 64 3.58 5.15 16.36
N TYR A 65 3.74 6.27 15.66
CA TYR A 65 2.64 6.99 15.03
C TYR A 65 2.70 6.79 13.52
N VAL A 66 1.58 6.37 12.93
CA VAL A 66 1.44 6.16 11.47
C VAL A 66 0.30 7.02 10.96
N THR A 67 0.49 7.71 9.84
CA THR A 67 -0.59 8.51 9.22
C THR A 67 -1.16 7.76 8.02
N VAL A 68 -2.43 7.41 8.08
CA VAL A 68 -3.18 6.77 6.99
C VAL A 68 -3.84 7.85 6.16
N LYS A 69 -3.56 7.87 4.85
CA LYS A 69 -4.08 8.88 3.90
C LYS A 69 -4.81 8.20 2.74
N SER A 70 -5.69 8.95 2.10
CA SER A 70 -6.29 8.59 0.82
C SER A 70 -6.26 9.78 -0.14
N ASN A 71 -6.53 9.54 -1.43
CA ASN A 71 -6.63 10.62 -2.42
C ASN A 71 -7.74 11.63 -2.11
N SER A 72 -8.78 11.20 -1.39
CA SER A 72 -9.88 12.07 -0.94
C SER A 72 -9.67 12.62 0.47
N PHE A 73 -8.61 12.20 1.17
CA PHE A 73 -8.31 12.60 2.54
C PHE A 73 -6.80 12.76 2.74
N GLU A 74 -6.25 13.83 2.15
CA GLU A 74 -4.81 14.08 2.07
C GLU A 74 -4.15 14.41 3.42
N HIS A 75 -4.93 14.96 4.36
CA HIS A 75 -4.47 15.21 5.72
C HIS A 75 -4.29 13.89 6.49
N GLY A 76 -5.15 12.91 6.23
CA GLY A 76 -5.08 11.59 6.81
C GLY A 76 -5.50 11.53 8.28
N LEU A 77 -5.43 10.32 8.83
CA LEU A 77 -5.66 10.01 10.23
C LEU A 77 -4.38 9.45 10.85
N THR A 78 -3.95 10.01 11.97
CA THR A 78 -2.82 9.47 12.73
C THR A 78 -3.28 8.38 13.68
N LEU A 79 -2.69 7.20 13.55
CA LEU A 79 -2.89 6.03 14.40
C LEU A 79 -1.69 5.86 15.32
N HIS A 80 -1.97 5.50 16.57
CA HIS A 80 -0.97 5.04 17.53
C HIS A 80 -0.91 3.52 17.48
N LEU A 81 0.23 2.96 17.10
CA LEU A 81 0.45 1.51 17.02
C LEU A 81 1.41 1.08 18.12
N LEU A 82 1.11 -0.07 18.75
CA LEU A 82 1.92 -0.67 19.78
C LEU A 82 2.55 -1.96 19.27
N GLU A 83 3.77 -2.28 19.71
CA GLU A 83 4.33 -3.61 19.39
C GLU A 83 3.42 -4.75 19.88
N THR A 84 3.29 -5.77 19.03
CA THR A 84 2.55 -6.99 19.35
C THR A 84 3.21 -7.77 20.48
N GLU A 85 4.54 -7.73 20.55
CA GLU A 85 5.39 -8.39 21.54
C GLU A 85 6.61 -7.53 21.85
N ILE A 86 7.26 -7.75 23.00
CA ILE A 86 8.51 -7.05 23.33
C ILE A 86 9.57 -7.41 22.29
N ASN A 87 10.28 -6.40 21.77
CA ASN A 87 11.40 -6.59 20.84
C ASN A 87 11.01 -7.27 19.50
N SER A 88 9.76 -7.12 19.04
CA SER A 88 9.31 -7.79 17.81
C SER A 88 9.55 -6.96 16.55
N GLY A 89 9.56 -5.63 16.66
CA GLY A 89 9.49 -4.73 15.50
C GLY A 89 8.18 -4.84 14.73
N VAL A 90 7.15 -5.48 15.28
CA VAL A 90 5.83 -5.62 14.66
C VAL A 90 4.82 -4.84 15.47
N PHE A 91 4.21 -3.82 14.87
CA PHE A 91 3.30 -2.88 15.51
C PHE A 91 1.89 -3.05 14.98
N SER A 92 0.89 -2.97 15.86
CA SER A 92 -0.52 -3.08 15.47
C SER A 92 -1.41 -2.09 16.22
N GLY A 93 -2.53 -1.75 15.58
CA GLY A 93 -3.55 -0.84 16.10
C GLY A 93 -4.82 -0.92 15.27
N GLN A 94 -5.88 -0.27 15.75
CA GLN A 94 -7.21 -0.31 15.14
C GLN A 94 -7.66 1.07 14.66
N ILE A 95 -8.46 1.07 13.60
CA ILE A 95 -9.14 2.24 13.05
C ILE A 95 -10.60 1.89 12.78
N GLY A 96 -11.51 2.80 13.11
CA GLY A 96 -12.93 2.69 12.77
C GLY A 96 -13.26 3.41 11.46
N PHE A 97 -14.19 2.85 10.69
CA PHE A 97 -14.67 3.38 9.40
C PHE A 97 -16.14 3.79 9.45
#